data_AF-A0A974SJA2-F1
#
_entry.id   AF-A0A974SJA2-F1
#
_cell.length_a   1.000
_cell.length_b   1.000
_cell.length_c   1.000
_cell.angle_alpha   90.00
_cell.angle_beta   90.00
_cell.angle_gamma   90.00
#
_symmetry.space_group_name_H-M   'P 1'
#
loop_
_entity.id
_entity.type
_entity.pdbx_description
1 polymer ?
#
loop_
_entity_poly.entity_id
_entity_poly.type
_entity_poly.pdbx_seq_one_letter_code
_entity_poly.pdbx_strand_id
1 'polypeptide(L)'
;MSGNAPAYEDIYVDLIGFVPPRIQHRLRVERECDPELLDLVEALRTRAMYPESMETKVSQLILFGILLSHVAPAAEYHARGAIRAGATKRELHDVAALAFLFRGLPAFNLAGELINKIYDAPAAE
;
A
#
# COMPACT_ATOMS: atom_id res chain seq x y z
N MET A 1 28.39 7.19 14.15
CA MET A 1 27.36 7.42 15.17
C MET A 1 26.37 6.27 15.07
N SER A 2 26.49 5.25 15.91
CA SER A 2 25.56 4.10 15.93
C SER A 2 24.33 4.48 16.77
N GLY A 3 23.54 5.41 16.25
CA GLY A 3 22.14 5.56 16.68
C GLY A 3 21.35 4.43 16.04
N ASN A 4 20.48 3.79 16.80
CA ASN A 4 19.61 2.72 16.31
C ASN A 4 18.96 3.17 14.99
N ALA A 5 19.18 2.44 13.89
CA ALA A 5 18.60 2.80 12.60
C ALA A 5 17.06 2.89 12.76
N PRO A 6 16.38 3.81 12.04
CA PRO A 6 14.93 3.84 12.04
C PRO A 6 14.42 2.44 11.64
N ALA A 7 13.45 1.91 12.39
CA ALA A 7 12.75 0.73 11.95
C ALA A 7 11.80 1.15 10.82
N TYR A 8 12.31 1.26 9.59
CA TYR A 8 11.51 1.59 8.40
C TYR A 8 10.32 0.65 8.26
N GLU A 9 10.48 -0.58 8.74
CA GLU A 9 9.47 -1.61 8.89
C GLU A 9 8.20 -1.11 9.62
N ASP A 10 8.33 -0.30 10.67
CA ASP A 10 7.22 0.18 11.49
C ASP A 10 6.22 0.99 10.67
N ILE A 11 6.70 1.80 9.72
CA ILE A 11 5.85 2.61 8.82
C ILE A 11 4.89 1.71 8.03
N TYR A 12 5.37 0.53 7.59
CA TYR A 12 4.53 -0.43 6.87
C TYR A 12 3.60 -1.17 7.82
N VAL A 13 4.09 -1.58 9.00
CA VAL A 13 3.26 -2.25 10.00
C VAL A 13 2.11 -1.36 10.44
N ASP A 14 2.36 -0.08 10.70
CA ASP A 14 1.33 0.88 11.08
C ASP A 14 0.28 1.03 9.97
N LEU A 15 0.72 1.23 8.73
CA LEU A 15 -0.17 1.46 7.59
C LEU A 15 -0.97 0.21 7.21
N ILE A 16 -0.32 -0.94 7.00
CA ILE A 16 -0.95 -2.13 6.40
C ILE A 16 -1.02 -3.36 7.32
N GLY A 17 -0.38 -3.32 8.50
CA GLY A 17 -0.37 -4.40 9.50
C GLY A 17 0.84 -5.35 9.43
N PHE A 18 1.65 -5.27 8.38
CA PHE A 18 2.86 -6.08 8.20
C PHE A 18 3.82 -5.42 7.19
N VAL A 19 5.06 -5.89 7.10
CA VAL A 19 5.99 -5.44 6.04
C VAL A 19 5.84 -6.35 4.81
N PRO A 20 5.48 -5.85 3.62
CA PRO A 20 5.37 -6.68 2.42
C PRO A 20 6.68 -7.40 2.07
N PRO A 21 6.67 -8.66 1.60
CA PRO A 21 7.90 -9.39 1.26
C PRO A 21 8.81 -8.63 0.27
N ARG A 22 8.23 -7.98 -0.75
CA ARG A 22 8.99 -7.18 -1.71
C ARG A 22 9.69 -5.99 -1.05
N ILE A 23 9.07 -5.39 -0.04
CA ILE A 23 9.66 -4.29 0.73
C ILE A 23 10.78 -4.81 1.63
N GLN A 24 10.59 -5.94 2.32
CA GLN A 24 11.63 -6.56 3.13
C GLN A 24 12.90 -6.83 2.32
N HIS A 25 12.76 -7.34 1.09
CA HIS A 25 13.90 -7.56 0.19
C HIS A 25 14.62 -6.27 -0.20
N ARG A 26 13.86 -5.21 -0.55
CA ARG A 26 14.45 -3.90 -0.88
C ARG A 26 15.20 -3.32 0.32
N LEU A 27 14.57 -3.27 1.49
CA LEU A 27 15.17 -2.74 2.71
C LEU A 27 16.48 -3.46 3.06
N ARG A 28 16.50 -4.80 2.93
CA ARG A 28 17.71 -5.60 3.19
C ARG A 28 18.86 -5.23 2.24
N VAL A 29 18.60 -5.24 0.93
CA VAL A 29 19.65 -4.95 -0.07
C VAL A 29 20.13 -3.51 0.03
N GLU A 30 19.23 -2.54 0.18
CA GLU A 30 19.63 -1.12 0.30
C GLU A 30 20.40 -0.87 1.59
N ARG A 31 20.03 -1.50 2.72
CA ARG A 31 20.78 -1.41 3.97
C ARG A 31 22.20 -1.99 3.86
N GLU A 32 22.40 -3.00 3.03
CA GLU A 32 23.73 -3.61 2.80
C GLU A 32 24.57 -2.79 1.81
N CYS A 33 23.94 -2.26 0.76
CA CYS A 33 24.65 -1.64 -0.36
C CYS A 33 24.78 -0.11 -0.25
N ASP A 34 23.74 0.58 0.20
CA ASP A 34 23.68 2.05 0.23
C ASP A 34 22.67 2.55 1.30
N PRO A 35 23.08 2.56 2.59
CA PRO A 35 22.22 3.01 3.69
C PRO A 35 21.76 4.47 3.56
N GLU A 36 22.54 5.33 2.92
CA GLU A 36 22.20 6.74 2.74
C GLU A 36 21.08 6.90 1.70
N LEU A 37 21.15 6.16 0.58
CA LEU A 37 20.06 6.12 -0.38
C LEU A 37 18.78 5.54 0.24
N LEU A 38 18.89 4.52 1.09
CA LEU A 38 17.74 3.97 1.82
C LEU A 38 17.02 5.05 2.65
N ASP A 39 17.78 5.82 3.44
CA ASP A 39 17.23 6.93 4.24
C ASP A 39 16.50 7.95 3.37
N LEU A 40 17.11 8.35 2.25
CA LEU A 40 16.52 9.33 1.32
C LEU A 40 15.23 8.81 0.68
N VAL A 41 15.22 7.54 0.24
CA VAL A 41 14.06 6.93 -0.39
C VAL A 41 12.91 6.79 0.60
N GLU A 42 13.16 6.34 1.82
CA GLU A 42 12.09 6.17 2.81
C GLU A 42 11.55 7.50 3.34
N ALA A 43 12.41 8.53 3.47
CA ALA A 43 11.98 9.88 3.81
C ALA A 43 11.05 10.46 2.72
N LEU A 44 11.47 10.37 1.44
CA LEU A 44 10.66 10.84 0.31
C LEU A 44 9.34 10.07 0.21
N ARG A 45 9.39 8.74 0.29
CA ARG A 45 8.21 7.88 0.26
C ARG A 45 7.22 8.25 1.35
N THR A 46 7.68 8.43 2.58
CA THR A 46 6.83 8.79 3.72
C THR A 46 6.18 10.16 3.51
N ARG A 47 6.98 11.17 3.12
CA ARG A 47 6.46 12.52 2.84
C ARG A 47 5.38 12.53 1.74
N ALA A 48 5.57 11.72 0.69
CA ALA A 48 4.63 11.61 -0.41
C ALA A 48 3.37 10.78 -0.06
N MET A 49 3.48 9.81 0.84
CA MET A 49 2.38 8.93 1.26
C MET A 49 1.31 9.67 2.07
N TYR A 50 1.71 10.70 2.81
CA TYR A 50 0.86 11.48 3.71
C TYR A 50 0.80 12.96 3.27
N PRO A 51 0.09 13.28 2.18
CA PRO A 51 -0.12 14.67 1.78
C PRO A 51 -0.99 15.39 2.81
N GLU A 52 -0.63 16.64 3.14
CA GLU A 52 -1.34 17.45 4.16
C GLU A 52 -2.80 17.76 3.79
N SER A 53 -3.13 17.72 2.50
CA SER A 53 -4.45 18.06 1.99
C SER A 53 -5.43 16.89 1.94
N MET A 54 -5.01 15.67 2.30
CA MET A 54 -5.86 14.48 2.22
C MET A 54 -5.67 13.56 3.42
N GLU A 55 -6.78 13.01 3.91
CA GLU A 55 -6.76 11.94 4.89
C GLU A 55 -6.12 10.67 4.32
N THR A 56 -5.51 9.85 5.19
CA THR A 56 -4.89 8.56 4.81
C THR A 56 -5.88 7.66 4.07
N LYS A 57 -7.15 7.61 4.49
CA LYS A 57 -8.16 6.80 3.80
C LYS A 57 -8.27 7.19 2.32
N VAL A 58 -8.35 8.49 2.05
CA VAL A 58 -8.50 9.03 0.70
C VAL A 58 -7.24 8.77 -0.13
N SER A 59 -6.04 9.02 0.41
CA SER A 59 -4.80 8.79 -0.32
C SER A 59 -4.60 7.30 -0.65
N GLN A 60 -4.93 6.39 0.27
CA GLN A 60 -4.84 4.94 0.02
C GLN A 60 -5.86 4.46 -1.03
N LEU A 61 -7.08 4.99 -1.02
CA LEU A 61 -8.08 4.69 -2.06
C LEU A 61 -7.63 5.17 -3.44
N ILE A 62 -7.01 6.34 -3.53
CA ILE A 62 -6.43 6.85 -4.79
C ILE A 62 -5.31 5.92 -5.28
N LEU A 63 -4.38 5.55 -4.41
CA LEU A 63 -3.26 4.66 -4.77
C LEU A 63 -3.75 3.27 -5.16
N PHE A 64 -4.80 2.75 -4.51
CA PHE A 64 -5.46 1.52 -4.90
C PHE A 64 -5.99 1.61 -6.35
N GLY A 65 -6.73 2.67 -6.69
CA GLY A 65 -7.23 2.89 -8.04
C GLY A 65 -6.14 3.03 -9.10
N ILE A 66 -5.07 3.77 -8.79
CA ILE A 66 -3.90 3.90 -9.68
C ILE A 66 -3.26 2.54 -9.94
N LEU A 67 -3.07 1.71 -8.92
CA LEU A 67 -2.43 0.42 -9.10
C LEU A 67 -3.32 -0.59 -9.81
N LEU A 68 -4.64 -0.53 -9.61
CA LEU A 68 -5.61 -1.31 -10.39
C LEU A 68 -5.54 -0.95 -11.88
N SER A 69 -5.40 0.32 -12.23
CA SER A 69 -5.29 0.73 -13.64
C SER A 69 -4.02 0.19 -14.32
N HIS A 70 -3.01 -0.15 -13.53
CA HIS A 70 -1.78 -0.82 -13.98
C HIS A 70 -1.81 -2.35 -13.81
N VAL A 71 -2.90 -2.93 -13.29
CA VAL A 71 -3.02 -4.35 -12.94
C VAL A 71 -1.87 -4.79 -12.02
N ALA A 72 -1.48 -3.90 -11.11
CA ALA A 72 -0.33 -4.12 -10.24
C ALA A 72 -0.79 -4.84 -8.96
N PRO A 73 -0.17 -5.98 -8.57
CA PRO A 73 -0.55 -6.71 -7.36
C PRO A 73 -0.33 -5.91 -6.08
N ALA A 74 0.50 -4.87 -6.14
CA ALA A 74 0.69 -3.92 -5.04
C ALA A 74 -0.60 -3.18 -4.64
N ALA A 75 -1.63 -3.18 -5.50
CA ALA A 75 -2.96 -2.67 -5.17
C ALA A 75 -3.52 -3.29 -3.88
N GLU A 76 -3.19 -4.55 -3.57
CA GLU A 76 -3.61 -5.22 -2.34
C GLU A 76 -3.20 -4.43 -1.08
N TYR A 77 -1.96 -3.93 -1.05
CA TYR A 77 -1.42 -3.27 0.13
C TYR A 77 -2.12 -1.93 0.38
N HIS A 78 -2.48 -1.20 -0.68
CA HIS A 78 -3.23 0.04 -0.57
C HIS A 78 -4.70 -0.18 -0.22
N ALA A 79 -5.31 -1.29 -0.69
CA ALA A 79 -6.64 -1.67 -0.21
C ALA A 79 -6.63 -1.99 1.30
N ARG A 80 -5.63 -2.73 1.79
CA ARG A 80 -5.47 -3.02 3.23
C ARG A 80 -5.21 -1.75 4.04
N GLY A 81 -4.35 -0.85 3.55
CA GLY A 81 -4.10 0.44 4.17
C GLY A 81 -5.35 1.32 4.25
N ALA A 82 -6.14 1.35 3.16
CA ALA A 82 -7.43 2.05 3.15
C ALA A 82 -8.40 1.46 4.19
N ILE A 83 -8.52 0.13 4.29
CA ILE A 83 -9.39 -0.54 5.27
C ILE A 83 -8.98 -0.21 6.71
N ARG A 84 -7.68 -0.25 7.02
CA ARG A 84 -7.16 0.12 8.34
C ARG A 84 -7.42 1.59 8.68
N ALA A 85 -7.46 2.45 7.66
CA ALA A 85 -7.88 3.84 7.77
C ALA A 85 -9.42 4.04 7.74
N GLY A 86 -10.21 2.97 7.80
CA GLY A 86 -11.68 3.02 7.90
C GLY A 86 -12.43 2.93 6.56
N ALA A 87 -11.79 2.55 5.46
CA ALA A 87 -12.49 2.29 4.20
C ALA A 87 -13.32 1.00 4.27
N THR A 88 -14.49 1.05 3.64
CA THR A 88 -15.44 -0.05 3.53
C THR A 88 -15.23 -0.89 2.27
N LYS A 89 -15.79 -2.10 2.25
CA LYS A 89 -15.83 -2.96 1.04
C LYS A 89 -16.47 -2.26 -0.15
N ARG A 90 -17.50 -1.42 0.11
CA ARG A 90 -18.19 -0.63 -0.91
C ARG A 90 -17.26 0.43 -1.52
N GLU A 91 -16.54 1.20 -0.70
CA GLU A 91 -15.61 2.22 -1.20
C GLU A 91 -14.50 1.60 -2.08
N LEU A 92 -13.97 0.43 -1.72
CA LEU A 92 -13.00 -0.28 -2.58
C LEU A 92 -13.61 -0.68 -3.93
N HIS A 93 -14.82 -1.23 -3.93
CA HIS A 93 -15.51 -1.57 -5.16
C HIS A 93 -15.78 -0.34 -6.04
N ASP A 94 -16.18 0.79 -5.44
CA ASP A 94 -16.45 2.02 -6.17
C ASP A 94 -15.17 2.59 -6.82
N VAL A 95 -14.02 2.52 -6.14
CA VAL A 95 -12.71 2.83 -6.75
C VAL A 95 -12.38 1.88 -7.89
N ALA A 96 -12.67 0.58 -7.76
CA ALA A 96 -12.46 -0.38 -8.83
C ALA A 96 -13.31 -0.06 -10.08
N ALA A 97 -14.54 0.42 -9.89
CA ALA A 97 -15.40 0.87 -10.98
C ALA A 97 -14.82 2.11 -11.69
N LEU A 98 -14.17 3.02 -10.95
CA LEU A 98 -13.44 4.15 -11.56
C LEU A 98 -12.23 3.67 -12.38
N ALA A 99 -11.44 2.75 -11.84
CA ALA A 99 -10.29 2.18 -12.55
C ALA A 99 -10.71 1.40 -13.82
N PHE A 100 -11.87 0.73 -13.78
CA PHE A 100 -12.46 0.05 -14.92
C PHE A 100 -12.68 0.98 -16.12
N LEU A 101 -13.03 2.25 -15.91
CA LEU A 101 -13.26 3.20 -17.00
C LEU A 101 -12.04 3.37 -17.93
N PHE A 102 -10.83 3.15 -17.42
CA PHE A 102 -9.59 3.33 -18.18
C PHE A 102 -8.86 2.02 -18.49
N ARG A 103 -8.99 1.00 -17.64
CA ARG A 103 -8.28 -0.28 -17.79
C ARG A 103 -9.17 -1.45 -18.21
N GLY A 104 -10.50 -1.33 -18.07
CA GLY A 104 -11.47 -2.36 -18.40
C GLY A 104 -11.48 -3.54 -17.42
N LEU A 105 -12.00 -4.68 -17.88
CA LEU A 105 -12.20 -5.89 -17.06
C LEU A 105 -10.94 -6.38 -16.31
N PRO A 106 -9.69 -6.26 -16.83
CA PRO A 106 -8.52 -6.67 -16.06
C PRO A 106 -8.39 -5.98 -14.69
N ALA A 107 -8.68 -4.67 -14.60
CA ALA A 107 -8.67 -3.96 -13.31
C ALA A 107 -9.79 -4.45 -12.39
N PHE A 108 -10.98 -4.69 -12.94
CA PHE A 108 -12.13 -5.13 -12.16
C PHE A 108 -11.98 -6.58 -11.66
N ASN A 109 -11.40 -7.46 -12.47
CA ASN A 109 -11.07 -8.83 -12.10
C ASN A 109 -10.05 -8.87 -10.96
N LEU A 110 -8.95 -8.11 -11.09
CA LEU A 110 -7.95 -8.00 -10.02
C LEU A 110 -8.58 -7.42 -8.75
N ALA A 111 -9.40 -6.37 -8.86
CA ALA A 111 -10.08 -5.81 -7.70
C ALA A 111 -10.97 -6.84 -6.99
N GLY A 112 -11.77 -7.61 -7.73
CA GLY A 112 -12.60 -8.67 -7.17
C GLY A 112 -11.79 -9.74 -6.43
N GLU A 113 -10.69 -10.21 -7.03
CA GLU A 113 -9.76 -11.15 -6.41
C GLU A 113 -9.20 -10.59 -5.08
N LEU A 114 -8.65 -9.37 -5.13
CA LEU A 114 -8.01 -8.75 -3.96
C LEU A 114 -9.01 -8.45 -2.84
N ILE A 115 -10.18 -7.93 -3.18
CA ILE A 115 -11.22 -7.62 -2.19
C ILE A 115 -11.68 -8.92 -1.52
N ASN A 116 -11.99 -9.97 -2.28
CA ASN A 116 -12.38 -11.26 -1.68
C ASN A 116 -11.25 -11.82 -0.81
N LYS A 117 -10.01 -11.84 -1.30
CA LYS A 117 -8.84 -12.27 -0.52
C LYS A 117 -8.71 -11.54 0.82
N ILE A 118 -8.97 -10.23 0.86
CA ILE A 118 -8.85 -9.44 2.10
C ILE A 118 -9.98 -9.74 3.08
N TYR A 119 -11.22 -9.87 2.61
CA TYR A 119 -12.40 -10.05 3.47
C TYR A 119 -12.70 -11.52 3.83
N ASP A 120 -12.22 -12.46 3.03
CA ASP A 120 -12.39 -13.91 3.26
C ASP A 120 -11.22 -14.49 4.08
N ALA A 121 -10.14 -13.73 4.28
CA ALA A 121 -9.10 -14.11 5.20
C ALA A 121 -9.67 -14.18 6.63
N PRO A 122 -9.40 -15.26 7.40
CA PRO A 122 -9.79 -15.29 8.80
C PRO A 122 -9.20 -14.08 9.52
N ALA A 123 -9.98 -13.46 10.41
CA ALA A 123 -9.50 -12.36 11.23
C ALA A 123 -8.20 -12.79 11.91
N ALA A 124 -7.12 -12.02 11.74
CA ALA A 124 -5.88 -12.29 12.42
C ALA A 124 -6.15 -12.26 13.93
N GLU A 125 -5.91 -13.38 14.61
CA GLU A 125 -5.94 -13.51 16.07
C GLU A 125 -4.89 -12.62 16.74
#